data_AF-A0A2S8G593-F1
#
_entry.id   AF-A0A2S8G593-F1
#
_cell.length_a   1.000
_cell.length_b   1.000
_cell.length_c   1.000
_cell.angle_alpha   90.00
_cell.angle_beta   90.00
_cell.angle_gamma   90.00
#
_symmetry.space_group_name_H-M   'P 1'
#
loop_
_entity.id
_entity.type
_entity.pdbx_description
1 polymer ?
#
loop_
_entity_poly.entity_id
_entity_poly.type
_entity_poly.pdbx_seq_one_letter_code
_entity_poly.pdbx_strand_id
1 'polypeptide(L)'
;MNLELRWQENSWTSCLHAAQILSGKAPENASESLVTHVAPAAKRLIQEVERAAIAPKLFWRHALPLSAQMTGKSELAGVVLRKTRGLDVSESSHRATISGALADLAVAYQSAVPKVNEELSLRRRPLQEAWEARGPGLMYFLNRVLPEEFIPDLASVILVLPVSGGRGTAHLSYNSLRMEAMLYDPHPQLPEVVRLGWLISQLNIDLPKYSELIEPDRIPMVARLATLPAILYAAEEVELVRPGTVSLAEALKLWQVAHAGHEALAEIVTQWWQTQESRRAAWHVALAGLDRMLG
;
A
#
# COMPACT_ATOMS: atom_id res chain seq x y z
N MET A 1 10.25 -19.80 -9.98
CA MET A 1 9.16 -18.84 -9.73
C MET A 1 9.30 -17.71 -10.74
N ASN A 2 8.26 -17.44 -11.54
CA ASN A 2 8.26 -16.41 -12.58
C ASN A 2 7.31 -15.28 -12.18
N LEU A 3 7.67 -14.50 -11.16
CA LEU A 3 6.96 -13.27 -10.81
C LEU A 3 7.30 -12.17 -11.85
N GLU A 4 6.30 -11.71 -12.59
CA GLU A 4 6.38 -10.56 -13.49
C GLU A 4 5.91 -9.29 -12.75
N LEU A 5 6.71 -8.21 -12.82
CA LEU A 5 6.30 -6.89 -12.31
C LEU A 5 5.98 -5.93 -13.44
N ARG A 6 4.78 -5.34 -13.38
CA ARG A 6 4.35 -4.25 -14.26
C ARG A 6 4.49 -2.91 -13.56
N TRP A 7 5.57 -2.21 -13.87
CA TRP A 7 5.87 -0.90 -13.31
C TRP A 7 5.02 0.19 -13.97
N GLN A 8 4.35 1.00 -13.14
CA GLN A 8 3.49 2.10 -13.58
C GLN A 8 3.87 3.38 -12.85
N GLU A 9 4.25 4.40 -13.62
CA GLU A 9 4.37 5.77 -13.13
C GLU A 9 3.01 6.44 -13.31
N ASN A 10 2.38 6.87 -12.23
CA ASN A 10 1.05 7.48 -12.34
C ASN A 10 0.94 8.76 -11.53
N SER A 11 0.96 9.89 -12.25
CA SER A 11 0.78 11.23 -11.66
C SER A 11 -0.60 11.42 -11.06
N TRP A 12 -1.64 10.82 -11.66
CA TRP A 12 -2.99 10.88 -11.11
C TRP A 12 -3.11 10.09 -9.80
N THR A 13 -2.53 8.90 -9.72
CA THR A 13 -2.44 8.15 -8.46
C THR A 13 -1.57 8.87 -7.43
N SER A 14 -0.52 9.59 -7.86
CA SER A 14 0.29 10.43 -6.97
C SER A 14 -0.53 11.56 -6.36
N CYS A 15 -1.36 12.22 -7.17
CA CYS A 15 -2.31 13.23 -6.71
C CYS A 15 -3.27 12.67 -5.64
N LEU A 16 -3.88 11.52 -5.90
CA LEU A 16 -4.78 10.87 -4.93
C LEU A 16 -4.04 10.35 -3.70
N HIS A 17 -2.80 9.91 -3.83
CA HIS A 17 -1.96 9.50 -2.71
C HIS A 17 -1.67 10.68 -1.77
N ALA A 18 -1.27 11.82 -2.33
CA ALA A 18 -1.09 13.05 -1.56
C ALA A 18 -2.39 13.49 -0.89
N ALA A 19 -3.52 13.45 -1.61
CA ALA A 19 -4.82 13.79 -1.04
C ALA A 19 -5.23 12.86 0.11
N GLN A 20 -5.01 11.55 -0.01
CA GLN A 20 -5.28 10.59 1.05
C GLN A 20 -4.57 10.99 2.35
N ILE A 21 -3.28 11.33 2.25
CA ILE A 21 -2.45 11.71 3.41
C ILE A 21 -2.87 13.09 3.95
N LEU A 22 -3.00 14.09 3.08
CA LEU A 22 -3.23 15.48 3.45
C LEU A 22 -4.68 15.81 3.82
N SER A 23 -5.62 14.90 3.57
CA SER A 23 -6.99 14.98 4.10
C SER A 23 -7.03 14.83 5.63
N GLY A 24 -6.04 14.17 6.23
CA GLY A 24 -5.88 14.01 7.67
C GLY A 24 -4.90 15.03 8.28
N LYS A 25 -4.16 14.60 9.31
CA LYS A 25 -3.04 15.36 9.87
C LYS A 25 -1.87 15.26 8.90
N ALA A 26 -1.42 16.40 8.38
CA ALA A 26 -0.24 16.45 7.50
C ALA A 26 1.00 15.90 8.24
N PRO A 27 1.80 15.05 7.58
CA PRO A 27 3.12 14.64 8.08
C PRO A 27 4.03 15.85 8.28
N GLU A 28 4.91 15.78 9.28
CA GLU A 28 5.84 16.88 9.60
C GLU A 28 6.82 17.18 8.45
N ASN A 29 7.13 16.18 7.64
CA ASN A 29 8.04 16.30 6.49
C ASN A 29 7.33 16.56 5.15
N ALA A 30 6.01 16.80 5.16
CA ALA A 30 5.30 17.12 3.93
C ALA A 30 5.68 18.52 3.42
N SER A 31 5.85 18.64 2.10
CA SER A 31 6.13 19.94 1.45
C SER A 31 5.06 20.98 1.76
N GLU A 32 5.48 22.19 2.13
CA GLU A 32 4.58 23.33 2.37
C GLU A 32 3.71 23.64 1.15
N SER A 33 4.25 23.47 -0.07
CA SER A 33 3.50 23.64 -1.31
C SER A 33 2.33 22.65 -1.41
N LEU A 34 2.58 21.37 -1.08
CA LEU A 34 1.53 20.34 -1.05
C LEU A 34 0.49 20.64 0.02
N VAL A 35 0.92 21.01 1.23
CA VAL A 35 0.00 21.34 2.33
C VAL A 35 -0.89 22.53 1.96
N THR A 36 -0.31 23.58 1.37
CA THR A 36 -1.02 24.82 1.02
C THR A 36 -2.03 24.60 -0.10
N HIS A 37 -1.63 23.93 -1.18
CA HIS A 37 -2.47 23.82 -2.37
C HIS A 37 -3.36 22.57 -2.35
N VAL A 38 -2.84 21.41 -1.92
CA VAL A 38 -3.52 20.12 -2.07
C VAL A 38 -4.42 19.80 -0.88
N ALA A 39 -4.01 20.12 0.35
CA ALA A 39 -4.79 19.75 1.55
C ALA A 39 -6.22 20.34 1.56
N PRO A 40 -6.47 21.61 1.16
CA PRO A 40 -7.83 22.14 1.08
C PRO A 40 -8.71 21.38 0.08
N ALA A 41 -8.19 21.08 -1.11
CA ALA A 41 -8.90 20.32 -2.13
C ALA A 41 -9.16 18.86 -1.70
N ALA A 42 -8.19 18.25 -1.02
CA ALA A 42 -8.32 16.90 -0.46
C ALA A 42 -9.42 16.82 0.61
N LYS A 43 -9.50 17.81 1.52
CA LYS A 43 -10.57 17.89 2.53
C LYS A 43 -11.94 18.06 1.88
N ARG A 44 -12.05 18.92 0.87
CA ARG A 44 -13.30 19.09 0.11
C ARG A 44 -13.73 17.80 -0.58
N LEU A 45 -12.81 17.08 -1.22
CA LEU A 45 -13.11 15.77 -1.81
C LEU A 45 -13.68 14.80 -0.77
N ILE A 46 -13.07 14.72 0.41
CA ILE A 46 -13.58 13.86 1.49
C ILE A 46 -14.97 14.28 1.96
N GLN A 47 -15.24 15.57 2.08
CA GLN A 47 -16.59 16.05 2.40
C GLN A 47 -17.63 15.61 1.37
N GLU A 48 -17.33 15.64 0.07
CA GLU A 48 -18.25 15.15 -0.97
C GLU A 48 -18.43 13.62 -0.92
N VAL A 49 -17.36 12.88 -0.61
CA VAL A 49 -17.41 11.42 -0.42
C VAL A 49 -18.28 11.05 0.78
N GLU A 50 -18.15 11.76 1.89
CA GLU A 50 -18.96 11.57 3.10
C GLU A 50 -20.43 11.96 2.87
N ARG A 51 -20.69 13.04 2.11
CA ARG A 51 -22.06 13.41 1.68
C ARG A 51 -22.72 12.35 0.81
N ALA A 52 -21.93 11.55 0.07
CA ALA A 52 -22.41 10.38 -0.64
C ALA A 52 -22.59 9.14 0.26
N ALA A 53 -22.41 9.29 1.58
CA ALA A 53 -22.44 8.25 2.59
C ALA A 53 -21.44 7.11 2.33
N ILE A 54 -20.24 7.47 1.88
CA ILE A 54 -19.11 6.55 1.71
C ILE A 54 -18.09 6.84 2.79
N ALA A 55 -17.66 5.82 3.53
CA ALA A 55 -16.56 5.95 4.47
C ALA A 55 -15.26 6.31 3.71
N PRO A 56 -14.49 7.34 4.14
CA PRO A 56 -13.26 7.74 3.44
C PRO A 56 -12.25 6.61 3.22
N LYS A 57 -12.10 5.71 4.20
CA LYS A 57 -11.25 4.50 4.09
C LYS A 57 -11.66 3.62 2.91
N LEU A 58 -12.97 3.44 2.73
CA LEU A 58 -13.55 2.63 1.66
C LEU A 58 -13.39 3.31 0.29
N PHE A 59 -13.57 4.63 0.21
CA PHE A 59 -13.28 5.39 -1.00
C PHE A 59 -11.82 5.21 -1.44
N TRP A 60 -10.87 5.44 -0.54
CA TRP A 60 -9.44 5.30 -0.85
C TRP A 60 -9.06 3.87 -1.25
N ARG A 61 -9.66 2.85 -0.61
CA ARG A 61 -9.44 1.43 -0.94
C ARG A 61 -9.64 1.13 -2.42
N HIS A 62 -10.61 1.80 -3.06
CA HIS A 62 -10.94 1.58 -4.47
C HIS A 62 -10.35 2.66 -5.39
N ALA A 63 -10.41 3.93 -5.01
CA ALA A 63 -10.01 5.04 -5.86
C ALA A 63 -8.52 4.98 -6.25
N LEU A 64 -7.65 4.59 -5.32
CA LEU A 64 -6.21 4.57 -5.53
C LEU A 64 -5.76 3.55 -6.58
N PRO A 65 -6.05 2.24 -6.45
CA PRO A 65 -5.63 1.27 -7.46
C PRO A 65 -6.36 1.49 -8.79
N LEU A 66 -7.63 1.90 -8.77
CA LEU A 66 -8.37 2.21 -10.01
C LEU A 66 -7.82 3.42 -10.75
N SER A 67 -7.33 4.44 -10.05
CA SER A 67 -6.73 5.62 -10.68
C SER A 67 -5.48 5.28 -11.50
N ALA A 68 -4.82 4.16 -11.22
CA ALA A 68 -3.70 3.68 -12.01
C ALA A 68 -4.13 3.16 -13.40
N GLN A 69 -5.36 2.65 -13.47
CA GLN A 69 -5.94 2.01 -14.65
C GLN A 69 -6.85 2.96 -15.45
N MET A 70 -7.26 4.08 -14.86
CA MET A 70 -8.27 4.99 -15.39
C MET A 70 -7.75 6.42 -15.45
N THR A 71 -7.92 7.07 -16.60
CA THR A 71 -7.53 8.49 -16.79
C THR A 71 -8.70 9.45 -16.50
N GLY A 72 -9.94 8.99 -16.67
CA GLY A 72 -11.15 9.78 -16.51
C GLY A 72 -11.58 9.94 -15.05
N LYS A 73 -11.67 11.18 -14.57
CA LYS A 73 -12.11 11.50 -13.19
C LYS A 73 -13.58 11.16 -12.94
N SER A 74 -14.44 11.44 -13.91
CA SER A 74 -15.87 11.09 -13.88
C SER A 74 -16.08 9.57 -13.95
N GLU A 75 -15.23 8.88 -14.70
CA GLU A 75 -15.24 7.43 -14.79
C GLU A 75 -14.82 6.80 -13.46
N LEU A 76 -13.70 7.27 -12.88
CA LEU A 76 -13.23 6.84 -11.56
C LEU A 76 -14.30 7.05 -10.49
N ALA A 77 -14.92 8.24 -10.44
CA ALA A 77 -16.00 8.53 -9.51
C ALA A 77 -17.16 7.53 -9.66
N GLY A 78 -17.59 7.26 -10.89
CA GLY A 78 -18.67 6.30 -11.17
C GLY A 78 -18.34 4.87 -10.75
N VAL A 79 -17.12 4.38 -11.04
CA VAL A 79 -16.70 3.03 -10.67
C VAL A 79 -16.53 2.88 -9.15
N VAL A 80 -15.96 3.89 -8.48
CA VAL A 80 -15.83 3.88 -7.01
C VAL A 80 -17.20 3.87 -6.37
N LEU A 81 -18.11 4.76 -6.77
CA LEU A 81 -19.50 4.78 -6.28
C LEU A 81 -20.17 3.42 -6.42
N ARG A 82 -20.05 2.79 -7.59
CA ARG A 82 -20.59 1.46 -7.87
C ARG A 82 -20.02 0.39 -6.94
N LYS A 83 -18.70 0.39 -6.70
CA LYS A 83 -18.04 -0.58 -5.82
C LYS A 83 -18.37 -0.39 -4.33
N THR A 84 -18.72 0.84 -3.93
CA THR A 84 -18.99 1.15 -2.52
C THR A 84 -20.45 1.17 -2.12
N ARG A 85 -21.36 1.49 -3.05
CA ARG A 85 -22.78 1.75 -2.79
C ARG A 85 -23.72 1.00 -3.74
N GLY A 86 -23.20 0.27 -4.72
CA GLY A 86 -24.01 -0.43 -5.72
C GLY A 86 -24.38 0.44 -6.93
N LEU A 87 -25.10 -0.15 -7.88
CA LEU A 87 -25.36 0.42 -9.21
C LEU A 87 -26.21 1.71 -9.16
N ASP A 88 -27.27 1.73 -8.37
CA ASP A 88 -28.28 2.80 -8.34
C ASP A 88 -27.70 4.17 -7.92
N VAL A 89 -26.68 4.18 -7.07
CA VAL A 89 -26.02 5.41 -6.60
C VAL A 89 -24.97 5.93 -7.61
N SER A 90 -24.50 5.08 -8.54
CA SER A 90 -23.48 5.49 -9.53
C SER A 90 -24.02 6.44 -10.60
N GLU A 91 -25.34 6.55 -10.73
CA GLU A 91 -26.04 7.47 -11.64
C GLU A 91 -26.58 8.73 -10.94
N SER A 92 -26.26 8.89 -9.65
CA SER A 92 -26.72 10.03 -8.84
C SER A 92 -25.93 11.32 -9.10
N SER A 93 -26.46 12.43 -8.59
CA SER A 93 -25.76 13.73 -8.55
C SER A 93 -24.41 13.67 -7.82
N HIS A 94 -24.18 12.69 -6.94
CA HIS A 94 -22.89 12.48 -6.26
C HIS A 94 -21.75 12.18 -7.23
N ARG A 95 -22.02 11.52 -8.37
CA ARG A 95 -20.98 11.28 -9.38
C ARG A 95 -20.44 12.60 -9.92
N ALA A 96 -21.31 13.55 -10.20
CA ALA A 96 -20.92 14.87 -10.70
C ALA A 96 -20.14 15.66 -9.64
N THR A 97 -20.61 15.68 -8.38
CA THR A 97 -19.92 16.43 -7.31
C THR A 97 -18.55 15.85 -6.98
N ILE A 98 -18.43 14.52 -6.84
CA ILE A 98 -17.14 13.86 -6.62
C ILE A 98 -16.21 14.06 -7.82
N SER A 99 -16.72 13.94 -9.05
CA SER A 99 -15.92 14.21 -10.25
C SER A 99 -15.40 15.64 -10.30
N GLY A 100 -16.21 16.63 -9.89
CA GLY A 100 -15.80 18.03 -9.77
C GLY A 100 -14.69 18.19 -8.73
N ALA A 101 -14.86 17.62 -7.54
CA ALA A 101 -13.84 17.66 -6.48
C ALA A 101 -12.53 16.99 -6.90
N LEU A 102 -12.58 15.89 -7.67
CA LEU A 102 -11.40 15.24 -8.24
C LEU A 102 -10.71 16.14 -9.29
N ALA A 103 -11.47 16.92 -10.06
CA ALA A 103 -10.91 17.86 -11.03
C ALA A 103 -10.18 19.01 -10.33
N ASP A 104 -10.82 19.60 -9.32
CA ASP A 104 -10.22 20.66 -8.50
C ASP A 104 -8.94 20.18 -7.81
N LEU A 105 -8.96 18.94 -7.28
CA LEU A 105 -7.80 18.32 -6.67
C LEU A 105 -6.64 18.15 -7.67
N ALA A 106 -6.92 17.72 -8.91
CA ALA A 106 -5.90 17.57 -9.93
C ALA A 106 -5.25 18.91 -10.30
N VAL A 107 -6.04 19.98 -10.40
CA VAL A 107 -5.55 21.35 -10.66
C VAL A 107 -4.65 21.83 -9.52
N ALA A 108 -5.08 21.63 -8.27
CA ALA A 108 -4.30 21.97 -7.09
C ALA A 108 -2.97 21.22 -7.04
N TYR A 109 -2.99 19.92 -7.34
CA TYR A 109 -1.78 19.09 -7.34
C TYR A 109 -0.82 19.46 -8.48
N GLN A 110 -1.32 19.71 -9.68
CA GLN A 110 -0.48 20.15 -10.81
C GLN A 110 0.19 21.50 -10.52
N SER A 111 -0.48 22.39 -9.78
CA SER A 111 0.09 23.66 -9.33
C SER A 111 1.19 23.46 -8.30
N ALA A 112 0.99 22.51 -7.37
CA ALA A 112 1.98 22.19 -6.33
C ALA A 112 3.20 21.42 -6.86
N VAL A 113 3.01 20.57 -7.87
CA VAL A 113 4.02 19.65 -8.41
C VAL A 113 3.96 19.61 -9.95
N PRO A 114 4.43 20.68 -10.63
CA PRO A 114 4.24 20.83 -12.07
C PRO A 114 4.95 19.77 -12.92
N LYS A 115 5.99 19.13 -12.38
CA LYS A 115 6.88 18.18 -13.09
C LYS A 115 6.75 16.74 -12.59
N VAL A 116 5.56 16.36 -12.11
CA VAL A 116 5.32 15.04 -11.53
C VAL A 116 5.78 13.86 -12.40
N ASN A 117 5.53 13.91 -13.71
CA ASN A 117 5.93 12.82 -14.62
C ASN A 117 7.46 12.74 -14.79
N GLU A 118 8.15 13.89 -14.89
CA GLU A 118 9.61 13.94 -14.96
C GLU A 118 10.23 13.35 -13.68
N GLU A 119 9.72 13.75 -12.51
CA GLU A 119 10.21 13.25 -11.23
C GLU A 119 9.96 11.75 -11.03
N LEU A 120 8.77 11.25 -11.38
CA LEU A 120 8.45 9.83 -11.28
C LEU A 120 9.37 8.98 -12.15
N SER A 121 9.64 9.44 -13.37
CA SER A 121 10.52 8.73 -14.30
C SER A 121 11.95 8.59 -13.77
N LEU A 122 12.47 9.65 -13.14
CA LEU A 122 13.78 9.62 -12.47
C LEU A 122 13.80 8.68 -11.26
N ARG A 123 12.69 8.60 -10.51
CA ARG A 123 12.57 7.81 -9.28
C ARG A 123 12.31 6.32 -9.53
N ARG A 124 11.70 5.94 -10.66
CA ARG A 124 11.42 4.54 -10.98
C ARG A 124 12.71 3.71 -11.09
N ARG A 125 13.68 4.25 -11.83
CA ARG A 125 14.83 3.48 -12.29
C ARG A 125 15.67 2.87 -11.15
N PRO A 126 16.05 3.62 -10.09
CA PRO A 126 16.83 3.04 -8.98
C PRO A 126 16.15 1.84 -8.32
N LEU A 127 14.84 1.94 -8.06
CA LEU A 127 14.08 0.86 -7.43
C LEU A 127 13.94 -0.35 -8.35
N GLN A 128 13.70 -0.12 -9.65
CA GLN A 128 13.62 -1.19 -10.64
C GLN A 128 14.95 -1.93 -10.77
N GLU A 129 16.07 -1.21 -10.90
CA GLU A 129 17.41 -1.81 -10.99
C GLU A 129 17.76 -2.59 -9.71
N ALA A 130 17.43 -2.05 -8.53
CA ALA A 130 17.61 -2.76 -7.26
C ALA A 130 16.77 -4.06 -7.19
N TRP A 131 15.53 -4.01 -7.69
CA TRP A 131 14.67 -5.19 -7.77
C TRP A 131 15.23 -6.23 -8.75
N GLU A 132 15.65 -5.82 -9.96
CA GLU A 132 16.23 -6.74 -10.94
C GLU A 132 17.49 -7.42 -10.39
N ALA A 133 18.29 -6.70 -9.59
CA ALA A 133 19.51 -7.23 -8.99
C ALA A 133 19.26 -8.19 -7.81
N ARG A 134 18.25 -7.95 -6.97
CA ARG A 134 18.09 -8.67 -5.67
C ARG A 134 16.70 -9.26 -5.42
N GLY A 135 15.67 -8.76 -6.08
CA GLY A 135 14.28 -9.18 -5.94
C GLY A 135 14.05 -10.68 -6.16
N PRO A 136 14.58 -11.31 -7.23
CA PRO A 136 14.44 -12.75 -7.44
C PRO A 136 15.00 -13.59 -6.28
N GLY A 137 16.16 -13.21 -5.73
CA GLY A 137 16.74 -13.87 -4.56
C GLY A 137 15.87 -13.67 -3.32
N LEU A 138 15.39 -12.45 -3.09
CA LEU A 138 14.50 -12.13 -1.97
C LEU A 138 13.22 -12.99 -2.00
N MET A 139 12.59 -13.13 -3.16
CA MET A 139 11.39 -13.96 -3.31
C MET A 139 11.68 -15.46 -3.18
N TYR A 140 12.86 -15.92 -3.63
CA TYR A 140 13.28 -17.30 -3.43
C TYR A 140 13.33 -17.68 -1.96
N PHE A 141 13.96 -16.86 -1.10
CA PHE A 141 14.01 -17.12 0.34
C PHE A 141 12.65 -16.94 1.02
N LEU A 142 11.84 -15.99 0.55
CA LEU A 142 10.48 -15.81 1.04
C LEU A 142 9.62 -17.08 0.84
N ASN A 143 9.73 -17.75 -0.31
CA ASN A 143 9.03 -19.02 -0.59
C ASN A 143 9.53 -20.21 0.23
N ARG A 144 10.63 -20.08 0.98
CA ARG A 144 11.06 -21.12 1.92
C ARG A 144 10.29 -21.09 3.24
N VAL A 145 9.68 -19.95 3.56
CA VAL A 145 8.98 -19.71 4.83
C VAL A 145 7.49 -19.39 4.65
N LEU A 146 7.08 -18.94 3.45
CA LEU A 146 5.69 -18.75 3.06
C LEU A 146 5.29 -19.78 1.98
N PRO A 147 3.99 -20.10 1.84
CA PRO A 147 3.49 -20.89 0.72
C PRO A 147 3.81 -20.19 -0.60
N GLU A 148 4.26 -20.94 -1.60
CA GLU A 148 4.56 -20.40 -2.94
C GLU A 148 3.39 -19.59 -3.52
N GLU A 149 2.17 -20.05 -3.27
CA GLU A 149 0.93 -19.43 -3.74
C GLU A 149 0.61 -18.06 -3.08
N PHE A 150 1.36 -17.64 -2.05
CA PHE A 150 1.25 -16.26 -1.52
C PHE A 150 1.79 -15.24 -2.52
N ILE A 151 2.74 -15.65 -3.37
CA ILE A 151 3.36 -14.78 -4.36
C ILE A 151 2.59 -14.94 -5.68
N PRO A 152 2.04 -13.85 -6.24
CA PRO A 152 1.36 -13.94 -7.53
C PRO A 152 2.37 -14.14 -8.66
N ASP A 153 1.92 -14.69 -9.79
CA ASP A 153 2.75 -14.76 -11.01
C ASP A 153 2.93 -13.37 -11.66
N LEU A 154 2.01 -12.44 -11.39
CA LEU A 154 2.02 -11.09 -11.96
C LEU A 154 1.59 -10.09 -10.88
N ALA A 155 2.28 -8.97 -10.75
CA ALA A 155 1.86 -7.86 -9.89
C ALA A 155 2.06 -6.51 -10.57
N SER A 156 1.10 -5.58 -10.38
CA SER A 156 1.28 -4.20 -10.82
C SER A 156 1.90 -3.34 -9.71
N VAL A 157 3.01 -2.66 -10.01
CA VAL A 157 3.71 -1.76 -9.10
C VAL A 157 3.42 -0.32 -9.50
N ILE A 158 2.60 0.35 -8.69
CA ILE A 158 2.18 1.73 -8.92
C ILE A 158 3.10 2.66 -8.12
N LEU A 159 3.95 3.39 -8.82
CA LEU A 159 4.87 4.34 -8.24
C LEU A 159 4.23 5.72 -8.13
N VAL A 160 4.33 6.31 -6.94
CA VAL A 160 3.82 7.64 -6.64
C VAL A 160 4.91 8.54 -6.05
N LEU A 161 4.76 9.85 -6.17
CA LEU A 161 5.71 10.77 -5.52
C LEU A 161 5.61 10.69 -4.00
N PRO A 162 6.75 10.84 -3.29
CA PRO A 162 6.77 10.83 -1.84
C PRO A 162 6.09 12.06 -1.25
N VAL A 163 5.28 11.81 -0.22
CA VAL A 163 4.63 12.84 0.62
C VAL A 163 5.16 12.75 2.05
N SER A 164 5.46 11.54 2.53
CA SER A 164 5.98 11.32 3.89
C SER A 164 7.18 10.37 4.00
N GLY A 165 7.55 9.69 2.92
CA GLY A 165 8.66 8.73 2.91
C GLY A 165 8.29 7.39 3.56
N GLY A 166 8.54 6.29 2.85
CA GLY A 166 8.34 4.93 3.38
C GLY A 166 6.90 4.41 3.32
N ARG A 167 5.92 5.15 2.76
CA ARG A 167 4.54 4.64 2.66
C ARG A 167 4.36 3.67 1.50
N GLY A 168 3.60 2.61 1.76
CA GLY A 168 3.14 1.67 0.74
C GLY A 168 1.84 0.97 1.14
N THR A 169 1.10 0.50 0.15
CA THR A 169 -0.14 -0.25 0.32
C THR A 169 -0.24 -1.35 -0.73
N ALA A 170 -0.43 -2.59 -0.31
CA ALA A 170 -0.92 -3.65 -1.18
C ALA A 170 -2.44 -3.49 -1.36
N HIS A 171 -2.89 -3.51 -2.61
CA HIS A 171 -4.29 -3.44 -3.03
C HIS A 171 -4.72 -4.83 -3.47
N LEU A 172 -5.00 -5.70 -2.49
CA LEU A 172 -5.20 -7.16 -2.66
C LEU A 172 -6.19 -7.48 -3.79
N SER A 173 -7.40 -6.90 -3.72
CA SER A 173 -8.48 -7.13 -4.70
C SER A 173 -8.21 -6.60 -6.12
N TYR A 174 -7.04 -5.98 -6.34
CA TYR A 174 -6.60 -5.44 -7.62
C TYR A 174 -5.28 -6.04 -8.09
N ASN A 175 -4.72 -6.99 -7.33
CA ASN A 175 -3.41 -7.59 -7.58
C ASN A 175 -2.33 -6.52 -7.95
N SER A 176 -2.33 -5.45 -7.17
CA SER A 176 -1.45 -4.31 -7.36
C SER A 176 -0.98 -3.78 -6.03
N LEU A 177 0.15 -3.11 -6.03
CA LEU A 177 0.66 -2.38 -4.88
C LEU A 177 0.99 -0.96 -5.30
N ARG A 178 0.93 -0.05 -4.32
CA ARG A 178 1.34 1.33 -4.49
C ARG A 178 2.42 1.64 -3.47
N MET A 179 3.48 2.30 -3.89
CA MET A 179 4.55 2.76 -3.01
C MET A 179 5.11 4.11 -3.42
N GLU A 180 5.52 4.91 -2.44
CA GLU A 180 6.28 6.13 -2.70
C GLU A 180 7.62 5.77 -3.35
N ALA A 181 7.95 6.42 -4.47
CA ALA A 181 9.16 6.18 -5.24
C ALA A 181 10.30 7.07 -4.69
N MET A 182 11.16 6.47 -3.87
CA MET A 182 12.31 7.16 -3.29
C MET A 182 13.49 7.15 -4.27
N LEU A 183 14.26 8.25 -4.32
CA LEU A 183 15.47 8.33 -5.17
C LEU A 183 16.63 7.49 -4.62
N TYR A 184 16.62 7.26 -3.31
CA TYR A 184 17.59 6.51 -2.54
C TYR A 184 16.89 5.87 -1.35
N ASP A 185 17.51 4.88 -0.72
CA ASP A 185 17.00 4.27 0.50
C ASP A 185 17.08 5.27 1.67
N PRO A 186 15.95 5.80 2.18
CA PRO A 186 15.99 6.77 3.28
C PRO A 186 16.53 6.15 4.57
N HIS A 187 16.38 4.82 4.69
CA HIS A 187 16.87 4.00 5.78
C HIS A 187 17.67 2.83 5.17
N PRO A 188 18.99 2.98 4.98
CA PRO A 188 19.81 1.97 4.32
C PRO A 188 19.80 0.59 5.00
N GLN A 189 19.48 0.53 6.29
CA GLN A 189 19.31 -0.71 7.03
C GLN A 189 18.02 -1.47 6.65
N LEU A 190 17.05 -0.80 6.02
CA LEU A 190 15.79 -1.38 5.56
C LEU A 190 15.46 -0.86 4.15
N PRO A 191 16.13 -1.39 3.11
CA PRO A 191 16.03 -0.87 1.75
C PRO A 191 14.62 -0.96 1.13
N GLU A 192 14.34 -0.07 0.17
CA GLU A 192 13.05 0.05 -0.51
C GLU A 192 12.71 -1.20 -1.34
N VAL A 193 13.72 -1.92 -1.84
CA VAL A 193 13.53 -3.21 -2.51
C VAL A 193 12.95 -4.27 -1.57
N VAL A 194 13.27 -4.21 -0.27
CA VAL A 194 12.70 -5.10 0.75
C VAL A 194 11.23 -4.73 0.99
N ARG A 195 10.93 -3.41 1.05
CA ARG A 195 9.55 -2.91 1.17
C ARG A 195 8.70 -3.32 -0.03
N LEU A 196 9.25 -3.31 -1.23
CA LEU A 196 8.58 -3.80 -2.44
C LEU A 196 8.26 -5.31 -2.30
N GLY A 197 9.24 -6.13 -1.91
CA GLY A 197 9.01 -7.56 -1.67
C GLY A 197 7.96 -7.84 -0.60
N TRP A 198 7.96 -7.05 0.48
CA TRP A 198 6.94 -7.11 1.53
C TRP A 198 5.54 -6.82 0.99
N LEU A 199 5.38 -5.78 0.16
CA LEU A 199 4.09 -5.44 -0.43
C LEU A 199 3.59 -6.51 -1.41
N ILE A 200 4.49 -7.13 -2.17
CA ILE A 200 4.17 -8.23 -3.10
C ILE A 200 3.67 -9.45 -2.33
N SER A 201 4.33 -9.79 -1.21
CA SER A 201 4.01 -10.98 -0.41
C SER A 201 2.61 -11.00 0.20
N GLN A 202 1.92 -9.86 0.18
CA GLN A 202 0.57 -9.70 0.71
C GLN A 202 -0.51 -10.06 -0.32
N LEU A 203 -0.21 -9.99 -1.63
CA LEU A 203 -1.21 -9.80 -2.69
C LEU A 203 -2.23 -10.94 -2.81
N ASN A 204 -1.84 -12.19 -2.53
CA ASN A 204 -2.76 -13.34 -2.61
C ASN A 204 -3.41 -13.70 -1.27
N ILE A 205 -3.22 -12.93 -0.20
CA ILE A 205 -3.76 -13.27 1.13
C ILE A 205 -5.29 -13.13 1.18
N ASP A 206 -5.91 -12.35 0.29
CA ASP A 206 -7.38 -12.24 0.18
C ASP A 206 -8.05 -13.36 -0.62
N LEU A 207 -7.30 -14.37 -1.06
CA LEU A 207 -7.88 -15.56 -1.66
C LEU A 207 -8.69 -16.35 -0.60
N PRO A 208 -9.88 -16.90 -0.95
CA PRO A 208 -10.77 -17.57 0.01
C PRO A 208 -10.07 -18.63 0.89
N LYS A 209 -9.20 -19.44 0.29
CA LYS A 209 -8.40 -20.47 1.00
C LYS A 209 -7.53 -19.96 2.15
N TYR A 210 -7.30 -18.64 2.25
CA TYR A 210 -6.54 -18.00 3.33
C TYR A 210 -7.41 -17.08 4.18
N SER A 211 -8.37 -16.36 3.58
CA SER A 211 -9.09 -15.27 4.24
C SER A 211 -10.50 -15.62 4.72
N GLU A 212 -11.05 -16.80 4.42
CA GLU A 212 -12.43 -17.18 4.78
C GLU A 212 -12.79 -16.99 6.26
N LEU A 213 -11.81 -17.08 7.15
CA LEU A 213 -12.00 -16.98 8.61
C LEU A 213 -11.75 -15.58 9.17
N ILE A 214 -11.52 -14.57 8.32
CA ILE A 214 -11.13 -13.21 8.71
C ILE A 214 -12.16 -12.23 8.15
N GLU A 215 -12.56 -11.25 8.95
CA GLU A 215 -13.46 -10.21 8.46
C GLU A 215 -12.82 -9.42 7.30
N PRO A 216 -13.55 -9.16 6.20
CA PRO A 216 -12.98 -8.54 5.00
C PRO A 216 -12.20 -7.23 5.23
N ASP A 217 -12.64 -6.41 6.18
CA ASP A 217 -12.01 -5.13 6.50
C ASP A 217 -10.72 -5.25 7.33
N ARG A 218 -10.47 -6.43 7.93
CA ARG A 218 -9.30 -6.76 8.74
C ARG A 218 -8.20 -7.44 7.93
N ILE A 219 -8.55 -8.15 6.84
CA ILE A 219 -7.60 -8.84 5.95
C ILE A 219 -6.38 -7.98 5.59
N PRO A 220 -6.50 -6.69 5.18
CA PRO A 220 -5.33 -5.92 4.80
C PRO A 220 -4.33 -5.70 5.94
N MET A 221 -4.80 -5.57 7.19
CA MET A 221 -3.90 -5.43 8.34
C MET A 221 -3.25 -6.77 8.68
N VAL A 222 -4.03 -7.86 8.67
CA VAL A 222 -3.51 -9.21 8.91
C VAL A 222 -2.44 -9.56 7.87
N ALA A 223 -2.69 -9.30 6.58
CA ALA A 223 -1.74 -9.54 5.49
C ALA A 223 -0.41 -8.81 5.70
N ARG A 224 -0.47 -7.52 6.06
CA ARG A 224 0.70 -6.68 6.35
C ARG A 224 1.56 -7.25 7.46
N LEU A 225 0.92 -7.64 8.56
CA LEU A 225 1.60 -8.10 9.76
C LEU A 225 2.11 -9.54 9.61
N ALA A 226 1.33 -10.42 8.98
CA ALA A 226 1.67 -11.83 8.79
C ALA A 226 2.91 -12.06 7.91
N THR A 227 3.15 -11.16 6.96
CA THR A 227 4.25 -11.29 5.99
C THR A 227 5.51 -10.55 6.41
N LEU A 228 5.44 -9.71 7.45
CA LEU A 228 6.56 -8.86 7.87
C LEU A 228 7.75 -9.66 8.45
N PRO A 229 7.57 -10.69 9.31
CA PRO A 229 8.69 -11.51 9.75
C PRO A 229 9.37 -12.25 8.59
N ALA A 230 8.56 -12.80 7.68
CA ALA A 230 9.04 -13.57 6.54
C ALA A 230 9.91 -12.75 5.58
N ILE A 231 9.52 -11.50 5.29
CA ILE A 231 10.31 -10.65 4.40
C ILE A 231 11.59 -10.14 5.07
N LEU A 232 11.59 -9.90 6.38
CA LEU A 232 12.80 -9.53 7.11
C LEU A 232 13.79 -10.71 7.14
N TYR A 233 13.31 -11.92 7.42
CA TYR A 233 14.10 -13.14 7.29
C TYR A 233 14.71 -13.27 5.88
N ALA A 234 13.87 -13.17 4.84
CA ALA A 234 14.35 -13.29 3.46
C ALA A 234 15.38 -12.21 3.10
N ALA A 235 15.22 -10.99 3.62
CA ALA A 235 16.15 -9.89 3.39
C ALA A 235 17.51 -10.09 4.07
N GLU A 236 17.53 -10.71 5.25
CA GLU A 236 18.77 -11.12 5.92
C GLU A 236 19.51 -12.20 5.11
N GLU A 237 18.79 -13.20 4.61
CA GLU A 237 19.38 -14.29 3.80
C GLU A 237 20.01 -13.80 2.50
N VAL A 238 19.48 -12.71 1.93
CA VAL A 238 20.07 -12.05 0.75
C VAL A 238 20.90 -10.82 1.12
N GLU A 239 21.35 -10.68 2.36
CA GLU A 239 22.26 -9.60 2.82
C GLU A 239 21.78 -8.16 2.50
N LEU A 240 20.47 -7.97 2.29
CA LEU A 240 19.86 -6.64 2.13
C LEU A 240 19.64 -5.97 3.49
N VAL A 241 19.46 -6.77 4.53
CA VAL A 241 19.38 -6.34 5.93
C VAL A 241 20.43 -7.13 6.71
N ARG A 242 21.12 -6.47 7.64
CA ARG A 242 22.06 -7.18 8.52
C ARG A 242 21.29 -7.80 9.68
N PRO A 243 21.59 -9.05 10.07
CA PRO A 243 20.93 -9.69 11.21
C PRO A 243 20.91 -8.82 12.46
N GLY A 244 19.72 -8.63 13.03
CA GLY A 244 19.50 -7.87 14.27
C GLY A 244 19.65 -6.35 14.16
N THR A 245 19.83 -5.79 12.94
CA THR A 245 19.92 -4.33 12.76
C THR A 245 18.60 -3.62 12.56
N VAL A 246 17.53 -4.38 12.28
CA VAL A 246 16.17 -3.86 12.15
C VAL A 246 15.23 -4.76 12.93
N SER A 247 14.62 -4.21 13.96
CA SER A 247 13.55 -4.88 14.70
C SER A 247 12.22 -4.81 13.93
N LEU A 248 11.28 -5.71 14.28
CA LEU A 248 9.91 -5.66 13.76
C LEU A 248 9.23 -4.31 14.07
N ALA A 249 9.43 -3.77 15.28
CA ALA A 249 8.87 -2.48 15.67
C ALA A 249 9.42 -1.33 14.82
N GLU A 250 10.73 -1.33 14.53
CA GLU A 250 11.34 -0.35 13.62
C GLU A 250 10.78 -0.48 12.20
N ALA A 251 10.66 -1.69 11.65
CA ALA A 251 10.07 -1.88 10.34
C ALA A 251 8.61 -1.39 10.27
N LEU A 252 7.80 -1.69 11.29
CA LEU A 252 6.41 -1.21 11.41
C LEU A 252 6.34 0.33 11.43
N LYS A 253 7.28 0.98 12.11
CA LYS A 253 7.37 2.44 12.22
C LYS A 253 7.84 3.07 10.90
N LEU A 254 8.95 2.60 10.35
CA LEU A 254 9.58 3.17 9.14
C LEU A 254 8.68 3.02 7.90
N TRP A 255 7.99 1.89 7.76
CA TRP A 255 7.05 1.66 6.67
C TRP A 255 5.63 2.14 6.96
N GLN A 256 5.42 2.79 8.11
CA GLN A 256 4.16 3.39 8.53
C GLN A 256 2.97 2.41 8.46
N VAL A 257 3.19 1.17 8.93
CA VAL A 257 2.19 0.08 8.89
C VAL A 257 0.99 0.42 9.77
N ALA A 258 1.27 1.00 10.94
CA ALA A 258 0.31 1.51 11.91
C ALA A 258 0.72 2.92 12.38
N HIS A 259 -0.24 3.69 12.90
CA HIS A 259 0.01 5.07 13.37
C HIS A 259 0.67 5.12 14.76
N ALA A 260 0.45 4.09 15.59
CA ALA A 260 0.97 3.98 16.94
C ALA A 260 1.00 2.51 17.38
N GLY A 261 1.59 2.24 18.54
CA GLY A 261 1.61 0.90 19.14
C GLY A 261 2.54 -0.08 18.43
N HIS A 262 3.60 0.41 17.79
CA HIS A 262 4.53 -0.43 17.02
C HIS A 262 5.16 -1.55 17.86
N GLU A 263 5.54 -1.28 19.11
CA GLU A 263 6.10 -2.28 20.03
C GLU A 263 5.09 -3.39 20.36
N ALA A 264 3.88 -3.03 20.79
CA ALA A 264 2.84 -4.00 21.11
C ALA A 264 2.45 -4.86 19.90
N LEU A 265 2.38 -4.26 18.71
CA LEU A 265 2.15 -5.01 17.47
C LEU A 265 3.32 -5.93 17.14
N ALA A 266 4.56 -5.47 17.31
CA ALA A 266 5.75 -6.29 17.09
C ALA A 266 5.78 -7.51 18.04
N GLU A 267 5.41 -7.33 19.32
CA GLU A 267 5.29 -8.42 20.29
C GLU A 267 4.25 -9.45 19.87
N ILE A 268 3.04 -9.01 19.51
CA ILE A 268 1.95 -9.86 19.01
C ILE A 268 2.41 -10.67 17.80
N VAL A 269 3.00 -10.00 16.81
CA VAL A 269 3.47 -10.63 15.56
C VAL A 269 4.61 -11.61 15.83
N THR A 270 5.54 -11.27 16.72
CA THR A 270 6.65 -12.16 17.10
C THR A 270 6.12 -13.44 17.75
N GLN A 271 5.21 -13.31 18.71
CA GLN A 271 4.61 -14.46 19.38
C GLN A 271 3.82 -15.34 18.41
N TRP A 272 3.04 -14.72 17.52
CA TRP A 272 2.30 -15.42 16.49
C TRP A 272 3.24 -16.17 15.53
N TRP A 273 4.30 -15.53 15.05
CA TRP A 273 5.27 -16.12 14.13
C TRP A 273 5.97 -17.34 14.74
N GLN A 274 6.47 -17.22 15.97
CA GLN A 274 7.09 -18.34 16.71
C GLN A 274 6.11 -19.52 16.91
N THR A 275 4.83 -19.21 17.16
CA THR A 275 3.79 -20.23 17.25
C THR A 275 3.58 -20.92 15.91
N GLN A 276 3.61 -20.18 14.81
CA GLN A 276 3.45 -20.73 13.47
C GLN A 276 4.64 -21.60 13.06
N GLU A 277 5.87 -21.19 13.35
CA GLU A 277 7.09 -21.97 13.08
C GLU A 277 7.09 -23.31 13.85
N SER A 278 6.67 -23.29 15.11
CA SER A 278 6.66 -24.47 15.98
C SER A 278 5.52 -25.44 15.66
N ARG A 279 4.29 -24.93 15.43
CA ARG A 279 3.10 -25.75 15.24
C ARG A 279 2.83 -26.12 13.78
N ARG A 280 3.36 -25.34 12.83
CA ARG A 280 3.11 -25.48 11.39
C ARG A 280 1.62 -25.63 11.05
N ALA A 281 0.79 -24.78 11.66
CA ALA A 281 -0.64 -24.80 11.38
C ALA A 281 -0.90 -24.42 9.91
N ALA A 282 -2.03 -24.89 9.37
CA ALA A 282 -2.47 -24.44 8.05
C ALA A 282 -2.65 -22.91 8.04
N TRP A 283 -2.24 -22.26 6.95
CA TRP A 283 -2.12 -20.79 6.91
C TRP A 283 -3.43 -20.05 7.19
N HIS A 284 -4.59 -20.54 6.73
CA HIS A 284 -5.88 -19.92 7.07
C HIS A 284 -6.16 -19.92 8.58
N VAL A 285 -5.76 -20.99 9.30
CA VAL A 285 -5.88 -21.07 10.76
C VAL A 285 -4.89 -20.13 11.43
N ALA A 286 -3.65 -20.08 10.93
CA ALA A 286 -2.62 -19.19 11.46
C ALA A 286 -3.03 -17.71 11.31
N LEU A 287 -3.48 -17.30 10.13
CA LEU A 287 -3.92 -15.92 9.85
C LEU A 287 -5.14 -15.54 10.70
N ALA A 288 -6.12 -16.43 10.85
CA ALA A 288 -7.25 -16.22 11.77
C ALA A 288 -6.81 -16.14 13.25
N GLY A 289 -5.74 -16.85 13.61
CA GLY A 289 -5.09 -16.75 14.91
C GLY A 289 -4.50 -15.36 15.14
N LEU A 290 -3.74 -14.84 14.17
CA LEU A 290 -3.21 -13.47 14.23
C LEU A 290 -4.33 -12.45 14.34
N ASP A 291 -5.38 -12.60 13.52
CA ASP A 291 -6.54 -11.70 13.55
C ASP A 291 -7.16 -11.59 14.96
N ARG A 292 -7.37 -12.73 15.64
CA ARG A 292 -7.89 -12.75 17.02
C ARG A 292 -6.94 -12.11 18.03
N MET A 293 -5.62 -12.24 17.85
CA MET A 293 -4.63 -11.63 18.73
C MET A 293 -4.62 -10.09 18.62
N LEU A 294 -5.06 -9.53 17.49
CA LEU A 294 -5.08 -8.09 17.25
C LEU A 294 -6.26 -7.36 17.91
N GLY A 295 -7.28 -8.08 18.39
CA GLY A 295 -8.50 -7.49 18.97
C GLY A 295 -9.52 -7.13 17.90
#